data_AF-A0AAV5F882-F1
#
_entry.id   AF-A0AAV5F882-F1
#
_cell.length_a   1.000
_cell.length_b   1.000
_cell.length_c   1.000
_cell.angle_alpha   90.00
_cell.angle_beta   90.00
_cell.angle_gamma   90.00
#
_symmetry.space_group_name_H-M   'P 1'
#
loop_
_entity.id
_entity.type
_entity.pdbx_description
1 polymer ?
#
loop_
_entity_poly.entity_id
_entity_poly.type
_entity_poly.pdbx_seq_one_letter_code
_entity_poly.pdbx_strand_id
1 'polypeptide(L)'
;MRLGKHDTREVAAQFGLGIQTVQRLWKGGKIQFAQGIPISVASKKKGKVGRKPVQINLEALRNIDLKDRMTIEDVAKHLGCCVSTVQKYLKQGLIRRHSNSIKPFLTDANKKVRLQFCVDMLDPDSLPDDPRFQDLFDHIYIDEKCFLMKMSLIVLVRAKITFLGSCFYV
;
A
#
# COMPACT_ATOMS: atom_id res chain seq x y z
N MET A 1 -21.39 -38.98 34.70
CA MET A 1 -21.16 -40.12 33.77
C MET A 1 -19.72 -40.61 33.83
N ARG A 2 -19.48 -41.84 34.29
CA ARG A 2 -18.21 -42.57 34.16
C ARG A 2 -18.39 -43.65 33.08
N LEU A 3 -17.39 -43.84 32.22
CA LEU A 3 -17.37 -44.95 31.26
C LEU A 3 -16.86 -46.20 31.99
N GLY A 4 -17.39 -47.37 31.64
CA GLY A 4 -16.84 -48.66 32.02
C GLY A 4 -15.46 -48.92 31.41
N LYS A 5 -14.74 -49.91 31.96
CA LYS A 5 -13.35 -50.21 31.59
C LYS A 5 -13.18 -50.59 30.11
N HIS A 6 -14.22 -51.15 29.48
CA HIS A 6 -14.16 -51.70 28.13
C HIS A 6 -14.97 -50.91 27.09
N ASP A 7 -15.88 -50.03 27.53
CA ASP A 7 -16.79 -49.26 26.68
C ASP A 7 -16.06 -48.51 25.55
N THR A 8 -14.95 -47.84 25.88
CA THR A 8 -14.16 -47.11 24.86
C THR A 8 -13.51 -48.02 23.82
N ARG A 9 -13.22 -49.28 24.17
CA ARG A 9 -12.62 -50.27 23.25
C ARG A 9 -13.68 -50.86 22.33
N GLU A 10 -14.87 -51.12 22.84
CA GLU A 10 -16.01 -51.58 22.06
C GLU A 10 -16.45 -50.54 21.04
N VAL A 11 -16.64 -49.28 21.47
CA VAL A 11 -16.96 -48.16 20.58
C VAL A 11 -15.86 -47.94 19.55
N ALA A 12 -14.58 -48.02 19.95
CA ALA A 12 -13.46 -47.92 19.02
C ALA A 12 -13.52 -49.00 17.93
N ALA A 13 -13.80 -50.25 18.29
CA ALA A 13 -13.94 -51.36 17.34
C ALA A 13 -15.15 -51.18 16.40
N GLN A 14 -16.30 -50.75 16.95
CA GLN A 14 -17.53 -50.56 16.17
C GLN A 14 -17.38 -49.50 15.07
N PHE A 15 -16.67 -48.40 15.36
CA PHE A 15 -16.50 -47.29 14.41
C PHE A 15 -15.14 -47.32 13.67
N GLY A 16 -14.31 -48.35 13.90
CA GLY A 16 -12.97 -48.45 13.32
C GLY A 16 -12.05 -47.28 13.70
N LEU A 17 -12.23 -46.68 14.89
CA LEU A 17 -11.48 -45.52 15.36
C LEU A 17 -10.42 -45.93 16.38
N GLY A 18 -9.34 -45.16 16.49
CA GLY A 18 -8.41 -45.31 17.61
C GLY A 18 -9.06 -44.96 18.95
N ILE A 19 -8.75 -45.73 20.01
CA ILE A 19 -9.28 -45.54 21.37
C ILE A 19 -9.08 -44.09 21.86
N GLN A 20 -7.94 -43.47 21.52
CA GLN A 20 -7.64 -42.07 21.87
C GLN A 20 -8.64 -41.08 21.25
N THR A 21 -9.12 -41.34 20.03
CA THR A 21 -10.11 -40.49 19.36
C THR A 21 -11.44 -40.52 20.10
N VAL A 22 -11.90 -41.71 20.49
CA VAL A 22 -13.14 -41.90 21.26
C VAL A 22 -13.05 -41.18 22.62
N GLN A 23 -11.95 -41.39 23.35
CA GLN A 23 -11.72 -40.71 24.64
C GLN A 23 -11.67 -39.19 24.50
N ARG A 24 -11.00 -38.67 23.47
CA ARG A 24 -10.91 -37.22 23.19
C ARG A 24 -12.30 -36.63 22.92
N LEU A 25 -13.11 -37.29 22.09
CA LEU A 25 -14.48 -36.87 21.80
C LEU A 25 -15.36 -36.91 23.05
N TRP A 26 -15.29 -37.99 23.83
CA TRP A 26 -16.04 -38.13 25.08
C TRP A 26 -15.70 -37.05 26.11
N LYS A 27 -14.41 -36.77 26.30
CA LYS A 27 -13.95 -35.68 27.17
C LYS A 27 -14.46 -34.32 26.68
N GLY A 28 -14.45 -34.09 25.37
CA GLY A 28 -14.99 -32.87 24.75
C GLY A 28 -16.49 -32.69 24.98
N GLY A 29 -17.26 -33.76 24.76
CA GLY A 29 -18.71 -33.77 24.96
C GLY A 29 -19.12 -33.54 26.42
N LYS A 30 -18.39 -34.13 27.38
CA LYS A 30 -18.61 -33.86 28.82
C LYS A 30 -18.46 -32.39 29.18
N ILE A 31 -17.46 -31.70 28.62
CA ILE A 31 -17.23 -30.27 28.87
C ILE A 31 -18.37 -29.45 28.28
N GLN A 32 -18.79 -29.74 27.05
CA GLN A 32 -19.91 -29.06 26.40
C GLN A 32 -21.22 -29.26 27.16
N PHE A 33 -21.49 -30.50 27.58
CA PHE A 33 -22.66 -30.86 28.39
C PHE A 33 -22.67 -30.12 29.74
N ALA A 34 -21.53 -30.07 30.43
CA ALA A 34 -21.41 -29.32 31.69
C ALA A 34 -21.60 -27.81 31.52
N GLN A 35 -21.29 -27.27 30.34
CA GLN A 35 -21.48 -25.85 30.00
C GLN A 35 -22.88 -25.54 29.47
N GLY A 36 -23.76 -26.53 29.31
CA GLY A 36 -25.09 -26.35 28.72
C GLY A 36 -25.07 -26.03 27.22
N ILE A 37 -23.95 -26.28 26.53
CA ILE A 37 -23.78 -26.00 25.10
C ILE A 37 -24.17 -27.26 24.32
N PRO A 38 -24.86 -27.14 23.17
CA PRO A 38 -25.09 -28.27 22.27
C PRO A 38 -23.80 -29.02 21.95
N ILE A 39 -23.81 -30.34 22.14
CA ILE A 39 -22.62 -31.18 21.92
C ILE A 39 -22.28 -31.16 20.42
N SER A 40 -21.07 -30.68 20.11
CA SER A 40 -20.57 -30.59 18.74
C SER A 40 -19.25 -31.34 18.61
N VAL A 41 -19.25 -32.32 17.70
CA VAL A 41 -18.10 -33.14 17.33
C VAL A 41 -17.32 -32.60 16.12
N ALA A 42 -17.65 -31.38 15.67
CA ALA A 42 -16.96 -30.74 14.56
C ALA A 42 -15.45 -30.57 14.81
N SER A 43 -14.68 -30.54 13.73
CA SER A 43 -13.22 -30.38 13.79
C SER A 43 -12.83 -29.06 14.45
N LYS A 44 -12.13 -29.13 15.58
CA LYS A 44 -11.53 -27.97 16.27
C LYS A 44 -10.26 -27.42 15.60
N LYS A 45 -9.90 -27.94 14.42
CA LYS A 45 -8.75 -27.45 13.65
C LYS A 45 -9.05 -26.11 12.99
N LYS A 46 -10.31 -25.85 12.61
CA LYS A 46 -10.72 -24.61 11.93
C LYS A 46 -10.30 -23.39 12.77
N GLY A 47 -9.57 -22.45 12.17
CA GLY A 47 -9.03 -21.26 12.85
C GLY A 47 -7.72 -21.45 13.63
N LYS A 48 -7.25 -22.69 13.82
CA LYS A 48 -5.94 -23.01 14.42
C LYS A 48 -4.88 -23.40 13.38
N VAL A 49 -5.25 -23.42 12.11
CA VAL A 49 -4.36 -23.78 10.99
C VAL A 49 -3.67 -22.52 10.46
N GLY A 50 -2.39 -22.67 10.10
CA GLY A 50 -1.61 -21.62 9.46
C GLY A 50 -0.67 -20.89 10.42
N ARG A 51 0.21 -20.08 9.84
CA ARG A 51 1.16 -19.25 10.58
C ARG A 51 0.41 -18.08 11.23
N LYS A 52 0.65 -17.85 12.53
CA LYS A 52 0.11 -16.68 13.24
C LYS A 52 0.71 -15.38 12.68
N PRO A 53 -0.08 -14.32 12.50
CA PRO A 53 0.44 -13.03 12.05
C PRO A 53 1.40 -12.46 13.09
N VAL A 54 2.48 -11.84 12.62
CA VAL A 54 3.35 -11.04 13.49
C VAL A 54 2.58 -9.79 13.86
N GLN A 55 2.44 -9.53 15.16
CA GLN A 55 1.83 -8.32 15.69
C GLN A 55 2.91 -7.23 15.69
N ILE A 56 2.77 -6.24 14.82
CA ILE A 56 3.67 -5.08 14.73
C ILE A 56 2.84 -3.85 15.12
N ASN A 57 3.41 -2.98 15.94
CA ASN A 57 2.76 -1.73 16.29
C ASN A 57 2.81 -0.77 15.09
N LEU A 58 1.71 -0.71 14.33
CA LEU A 58 1.58 0.18 13.18
C LEU A 58 1.39 1.65 13.59
N GLU A 59 0.97 1.93 14.83
CA GLU A 59 0.79 3.31 15.31
C GLU A 59 2.13 4.03 15.42
N ALA A 60 3.21 3.29 15.67
CA ALA A 60 4.57 3.80 15.68
C ALA A 60 4.92 4.52 14.37
N LEU A 61 4.31 4.15 13.22
CA LEU A 61 4.53 4.83 11.94
C LEU A 61 4.08 6.28 11.90
N ARG A 62 3.10 6.66 12.73
CA ARG A 62 2.59 8.03 12.76
C ARG A 62 3.58 9.01 13.37
N ASN A 63 4.40 8.53 14.30
CA ASN A 63 5.38 9.33 15.02
C ASN A 63 6.72 9.48 14.27
N ILE A 64 6.90 8.75 13.16
CA ILE A 64 8.11 8.82 12.33
C ILE A 64 7.99 9.99 11.35
N ASP A 65 9.08 10.75 11.25
CA ASP A 65 9.21 11.86 10.31
C ASP A 65 9.04 11.43 8.85
N LEU A 66 8.59 12.34 8.00
CA LEU A 66 8.35 12.08 6.59
C LEU A 66 9.58 11.55 5.84
N LYS A 67 10.77 12.05 6.20
CA LYS A 67 12.05 11.67 5.61
C LYS A 67 12.38 10.19 5.84
N ASP A 68 11.97 9.66 6.99
CA ASP A 68 12.31 8.31 7.44
C ASP A 68 11.24 7.26 7.10
N ARG A 69 10.18 7.67 6.39
CA ARG A 69 9.11 6.80 5.87
C ARG A 69 8.97 6.84 4.35
N MET A 70 9.99 7.30 3.64
CA MET A 70 9.95 7.45 2.18
C MET A 70 9.97 6.10 1.44
N THR A 71 10.80 5.16 1.90
CA THR A 71 10.94 3.85 1.25
C THR A 71 10.45 2.72 2.15
N ILE A 72 10.14 1.57 1.53
CA ILE A 72 9.73 0.36 2.26
C ILE A 72 10.84 -0.10 3.20
N GLU A 73 12.10 0.10 2.82
CA GLU A 73 13.27 -0.27 3.63
C GLU A 73 13.41 0.62 4.86
N ASP A 74 13.22 1.94 4.71
CA ASP A 74 13.30 2.87 5.85
C ASP A 74 12.20 2.55 6.87
N VAL A 75 10.98 2.28 6.38
CA VAL A 75 9.85 1.84 7.19
C VAL A 75 10.14 0.50 7.89
N ALA A 76 10.71 -0.46 7.17
CA ALA A 76 11.07 -1.77 7.71
C ALA A 76 12.12 -1.65 8.82
N LYS A 77 13.14 -0.80 8.62
CA LYS A 77 14.18 -0.50 9.61
C LYS A 77 13.59 0.08 10.89
N HIS A 78 12.69 1.06 10.78
CA HIS A 78 12.06 1.68 11.95
C HIS A 78 11.09 0.75 12.67
N LEU A 79 10.36 -0.09 11.93
CA LEU A 79 9.47 -1.09 12.51
C LEU A 79 10.19 -2.33 13.05
N GLY A 80 11.51 -2.43 12.87
CA GLY A 80 12.30 -3.61 13.26
C GLY A 80 11.84 -4.89 12.57
N CYS A 81 11.33 -4.80 11.33
CA CYS A 81 10.79 -5.94 10.59
C CYS A 81 11.45 -6.08 9.22
N CYS A 82 11.24 -7.22 8.57
CA CYS A 82 11.75 -7.42 7.21
C CYS A 82 10.88 -6.71 6.17
N VAL A 83 11.49 -6.28 5.07
CA VAL A 83 10.84 -5.60 3.94
C VAL A 83 9.61 -6.37 3.43
N SER A 84 9.71 -7.69 3.36
CA SER A 84 8.61 -8.56 2.91
C SER A 84 7.36 -8.46 3.81
N THR A 85 7.52 -8.19 5.10
CA THR A 85 6.40 -8.00 6.03
C THR A 85 5.68 -6.68 5.76
N VAL A 86 6.43 -5.59 5.59
CA VAL A 86 5.87 -4.29 5.22
C VAL A 86 5.12 -4.37 3.87
N GLN A 87 5.69 -5.08 2.89
CA GLN A 87 5.03 -5.32 1.60
C GLN A 87 3.71 -6.09 1.74
N LYS A 88 3.65 -7.09 2.64
CA LYS A 88 2.40 -7.81 2.93
C LYS A 88 1.35 -6.88 3.55
N TYR A 89 1.75 -6.03 4.49
CA TYR A 89 0.84 -5.05 5.09
C TYR A 89 0.32 -4.02 4.09
N LEU A 90 1.16 -3.58 3.14
CA LEU A 90 0.72 -2.75 2.02
C LEU A 90 -0.31 -3.46 1.15
N LYS A 91 -0.10 -4.75 0.82
CA LYS A 91 -1.06 -5.55 0.03
C LYS A 91 -2.37 -5.81 0.77
N GLN A 92 -2.30 -5.95 2.09
CA GLN A 92 -3.47 -6.14 2.96
C GLN A 92 -4.22 -4.83 3.25
N GLY A 93 -3.67 -3.67 2.87
CA GLY A 93 -4.27 -2.36 3.11
C GLY A 93 -4.11 -1.84 4.54
N LEU A 94 -3.28 -2.47 5.37
CA LEU A 94 -2.98 -2.00 6.73
C LEU A 94 -2.08 -0.76 6.74
N ILE A 95 -1.27 -0.61 5.70
CA ILE A 95 -0.43 0.57 5.46
C ILE A 95 -0.78 1.10 4.06
N ARG A 96 -0.84 2.43 3.90
CA ARG A 96 -1.09 3.08 2.60
C ARG A 96 0.05 4.00 2.22
N ARG A 97 0.42 4.01 0.95
CA ARG A 97 1.31 5.02 0.39
C ARG A 97 0.54 6.32 0.20
N HIS A 98 1.08 7.41 0.72
CA HIS A 98 0.58 8.75 0.47
C HIS A 98 1.50 9.45 -0.53
N SER A 99 0.92 9.89 -1.64
CA SER A 99 1.55 10.83 -2.55
C SER A 99 0.96 12.20 -2.29
N ASN A 100 1.78 13.17 -1.90
CA ASN A 100 1.36 14.56 -1.83
C ASN A 100 1.63 15.23 -3.18
N SER A 101 0.67 16.04 -3.66
CA SER A 101 0.92 16.92 -4.80
C SER A 101 1.92 17.99 -4.37
N ILE A 102 3.07 18.04 -5.03
CA ILE A 102 4.10 19.05 -4.77
C ILE A 102 3.70 20.41 -5.36
N LYS A 103 2.82 20.43 -6.37
CA LYS A 103 2.42 21.68 -7.02
C LYS A 103 1.57 22.53 -6.08
N PRO A 104 1.93 23.81 -5.86
CA PRO A 104 1.11 24.72 -5.08
C PRO A 104 -0.22 24.98 -5.81
N PHE A 105 -1.26 25.28 -5.05
CA PHE A 105 -2.56 25.66 -5.61
C PHE A 105 -2.45 26.99 -6.38
N LEU A 106 -3.10 27.07 -7.54
CA LEU A 106 -3.16 28.30 -8.32
C LEU A 106 -4.16 29.26 -7.67
N THR A 107 -3.68 30.40 -7.17
CA THR A 107 -4.54 31.54 -6.80
C THR A 107 -5.13 32.18 -8.05
N ASP A 108 -6.22 32.92 -7.91
CA ASP A 108 -6.84 33.59 -9.07
C ASP A 108 -5.91 34.65 -9.69
N ALA A 109 -5.06 35.28 -8.88
CA ALA A 109 -3.99 36.14 -9.38
C ALA A 109 -2.99 35.36 -10.25
N ASN A 110 -2.55 34.18 -9.80
CA ASN A 110 -1.64 33.33 -10.58
C ASN A 110 -2.30 32.84 -11.88
N LYS A 111 -3.61 32.57 -11.88
CA LYS A 111 -4.36 32.22 -13.10
C LYS A 111 -4.35 33.36 -14.10
N LYS A 112 -4.63 34.59 -13.64
CA LYS A 112 -4.62 35.79 -14.50
C LYS A 112 -3.25 36.03 -15.13
N VAL A 113 -2.17 35.94 -14.35
CA VAL A 113 -0.80 36.12 -14.86
C VAL A 113 -0.47 35.06 -15.92
N ARG A 114 -0.86 33.80 -15.70
CA ARG A 114 -0.62 32.73 -16.68
C ARG A 114 -1.45 32.92 -17.95
N LEU A 115 -2.69 33.39 -17.84
CA LEU A 115 -3.52 33.71 -19.00
C LEU A 115 -2.95 34.89 -19.77
N GLN A 116 -2.50 35.93 -19.08
CA GLN A 116 -1.84 37.07 -19.70
C GLN A 116 -0.62 36.61 -20.50
N PHE A 117 0.23 35.78 -19.91
CA PHE A 117 1.37 35.18 -20.63
C PHE A 117 0.93 34.42 -21.89
N CYS A 118 -0.17 33.65 -21.85
CA CYS A 118 -0.66 32.97 -23.05
C CYS A 118 -1.16 33.95 -24.12
N VAL A 119 -1.78 35.05 -23.73
CA VAL A 119 -2.24 36.10 -24.67
C VAL A 119 -1.05 36.83 -25.29
N ASP A 120 -0.04 37.14 -24.49
CA ASP A 120 1.17 37.84 -24.94
C ASP A 120 1.98 36.99 -25.94
N MET A 121 1.86 35.67 -25.87
CA MET A 121 2.49 34.73 -26.80
C MET A 121 1.72 34.56 -28.13
N LEU A 122 0.56 35.20 -28.32
CA LEU A 122 -0.13 35.19 -29.61
C LEU A 122 0.59 36.08 -30.62
N ASP A 123 0.65 35.64 -31.86
CA ASP A 123 1.20 36.39 -32.98
C ASP A 123 0.20 37.49 -33.40
N PRO A 124 0.54 38.79 -33.24
CA PRO A 124 -0.37 39.89 -33.57
C PRO A 124 -0.86 39.85 -35.01
N ASP A 125 -0.05 39.34 -35.94
CA ASP A 125 -0.35 39.31 -37.38
C ASP A 125 -1.35 38.22 -37.77
N SER A 126 -1.63 37.30 -36.84
CA SER A 126 -2.53 36.15 -37.03
C SER A 126 -3.96 36.40 -36.53
N LEU A 127 -4.20 37.53 -35.85
CA LEU A 127 -5.51 37.92 -35.32
C LEU A 127 -6.29 38.78 -36.34
N PRO A 128 -7.62 38.59 -36.49
CA PRO A 128 -8.51 37.77 -35.66
C PRO A 128 -8.90 36.40 -36.25
N ASP A 129 -8.57 36.14 -37.52
CA ASP A 129 -9.18 35.04 -38.28
C ASP A 129 -8.57 33.66 -37.99
N ASP A 130 -7.25 33.57 -37.73
CA ASP A 130 -6.56 32.32 -37.41
C ASP A 130 -5.40 32.55 -36.42
N PRO A 131 -5.69 32.68 -35.11
CA PRO A 131 -4.70 33.04 -34.12
C PRO A 131 -3.64 31.93 -33.93
N ARG A 132 -2.38 32.28 -34.16
CA ARG A 132 -1.21 31.43 -33.97
C ARG A 132 -0.36 31.93 -32.81
N PHE A 133 0.42 31.05 -32.22
CA PHE A 133 1.42 31.44 -31.23
C PHE A 133 2.70 31.89 -31.92
N GLN A 134 3.40 32.85 -31.33
CA GLN A 134 4.72 33.28 -31.77
C GLN A 134 5.71 32.12 -31.73
N ASP A 135 6.59 32.10 -32.71
CA ASP A 135 7.65 31.12 -32.78
C ASP A 135 8.66 31.31 -31.64
N LEU A 136 8.97 30.22 -30.91
CA LEU A 136 9.84 30.26 -29.74
C LEU A 136 11.34 30.07 -30.06
N PHE A 137 11.76 30.35 -31.30
CA PHE A 137 13.14 30.12 -31.74
C PHE A 137 14.16 30.98 -30.96
N ASP A 138 13.74 32.13 -30.45
CA ASP A 138 14.58 33.04 -29.66
C ASP A 138 14.49 32.83 -28.14
N HIS A 139 13.74 31.81 -27.68
CA HIS A 139 13.49 31.58 -26.26
C HIS A 139 14.22 30.33 -25.75
N ILE A 140 15.11 30.51 -24.77
CA ILE A 140 15.78 29.40 -24.07
C ILE A 140 15.14 29.20 -22.71
N TYR A 141 14.45 28.07 -22.53
CA TYR A 141 13.90 27.68 -21.22
C TYR A 141 14.93 26.90 -20.40
N ILE A 142 15.32 27.47 -19.26
CA ILE A 142 16.19 26.84 -18.28
C ILE A 142 15.33 26.41 -17.09
N ASP A 143 15.40 25.13 -16.74
CA ASP A 143 14.73 24.57 -15.57
C ASP A 143 15.77 23.82 -14.71
N GLU A 144 15.76 24.09 -13.41
CA GLU A 144 16.60 23.39 -12.45
C GLU A 144 15.80 22.25 -11.83
N LYS A 145 16.26 21.02 -12.06
CA LYS A 145 15.65 19.84 -11.46
C LYS A 145 16.48 19.37 -10.28
N CYS A 146 16.00 19.64 -9.07
CA CYS A 146 16.59 19.13 -7.84
C CYS A 146 16.27 17.64 -7.68
N PHE A 147 17.31 16.82 -7.51
CA PHE A 147 17.15 15.41 -7.15
C PHE A 147 17.57 15.20 -5.69
N LEU A 148 16.70 14.53 -4.93
CA LEU A 148 17.03 14.11 -3.57
C LEU A 148 17.60 12.68 -3.63
N MET A 149 18.92 12.54 -3.60
CA MET A 149 19.59 11.26 -3.32
C MET A 149 19.98 11.22 -1.84
N LYS A 150 19.93 10.05 -1.21
CA LYS A 150 19.84 9.86 0.25
C LYS A 150 20.90 10.58 1.12
N MET A 151 21.97 11.18 0.58
CA MET A 151 23.02 11.85 1.37
C MET A 151 23.58 13.18 0.80
N SER A 152 23.10 13.73 -0.33
CA SER A 152 23.51 15.07 -0.80
C SER A 152 22.53 15.68 -1.80
N LEU A 153 22.38 17.01 -1.75
CA LEU A 153 21.59 17.77 -2.73
C LEU A 153 22.49 18.05 -3.94
N ILE A 154 22.08 17.60 -5.13
CA ILE A 154 22.77 17.89 -6.39
C ILE A 154 21.76 18.62 -7.29
N VAL A 155 22.16 19.81 -7.77
CA VAL A 155 21.40 20.59 -8.75
C VAL A 155 21.94 20.25 -10.13
N LEU A 156 21.10 19.66 -10.99
CA LEU A 156 21.42 19.47 -12.39
C LEU A 156 20.69 20.54 -13.20
N VAL A 157 21.44 21.52 -13.71
CA VAL A 157 20.91 22.50 -14.66
C VAL A 157 20.78 21.81 -16.01
N ARG A 158 19.58 21.76 -16.57
CA ARG A 158 19.35 21.19 -17.91
C ARG A 158 18.74 22.25 -18.81
N ALA A 159 19.55 22.81 -19.70
CA ALA A 159 19.04 23.63 -20.79
C ALA A 159 18.30 22.73 -21.78
N LYS A 160 17.02 22.99 -22.03
CA LYS A 160 16.29 22.39 -23.15
C LYS A 160 16.27 23.40 -24.28
N ILE A 161 17.07 23.15 -25.32
CA ILE A 161 16.85 23.80 -26.62
C ILE A 161 15.67 23.05 -27.25
N THR A 162 14.46 23.57 -27.11
CA THR A 162 13.31 23.06 -27.85
C THR A 162 13.38 23.61 -29.28
N PHE A 163 14.10 22.92 -30.17
CA PHE A 163 13.83 23.06 -31.60
C PHE A 163 12.44 22.43 -31.85
N LEU A 164 11.40 23.26 -31.86
CA LEU A 164 10.13 22.91 -32.48
C LEU A 164 10.35 22.95 -34.00
N GLY A 165 11.07 21.96 -34.51
CA GLY A 165 11.01 21.58 -35.91
C GLY A 165 9.72 20.81 -36.13
N SER A 166 8.68 21.51 -36.55
CA SER A 166 7.48 20.90 -37.13
C SER A 166 7.85 20.14 -38.40
N CYS A 167 7.61 18.82 -38.42
CA CYS A 167 7.21 18.06 -39.60
C CYS A 167 6.79 16.64 -39.18
N PHE A 168 5.53 16.47 -38.79
CA PHE A 168 4.80 15.22 -39.05
C PHE A 168 3.68 15.56 -40.02
N TYR A 169 3.92 15.25 -41.29
CA TYR A 169 2.86 15.04 -42.27
C TYR A 169 2.00 13.86 -41.80
N VAL A 170 0.68 14.02 -41.84
CA VAL A 170 -0.24 12.98 -42.31
C VAL A 170 -0.85 13.53 -43.58
#